data_AF-A0A6V7W851-F1
#
_entry.id   AF-A0A6V7W851-F1
#
_cell.length_a   1.000
_cell.length_b   1.000
_cell.length_c   1.000
_cell.angle_alpha   90.00
_cell.angle_beta   90.00
_cell.angle_gamma   90.00
#
_symmetry.space_group_name_H-M   'P 1'
#
loop_
_entity.id
_entity.type
_entity.pdbx_description
1 polymer ?
#
loop_
_entity_poly.entity_id
_entity_poly.type
_entity_poly.pdbx_seq_one_letter_code
_entity_poly.pdbx_strand_id
1 'polypeptide(L)'
;MKEMQVYSKILLQTCFVDIVGICVFVVSQPAFISDNGTGIVWDYGLIHYLPNPWQSIILRLNFFMGRVTTSNVSTLFVYRYFAVVRKVDIKFKHQLILIFGMIIPLLILSILSYIAYYPTPEKEHLTNYEVAKILELDNDTIKNYVIGLRTGTDDLSNFTGNFASALNIINYIIIIFCGISIQIHVYRHCKGVEMTRLRNMNKQLSIVLVAQAILPLMTNLTNLFGNLTFYLICLAYIHHPLQYFLALVWHL
;
A
#
# COMPACT_ATOMS: atom_id res chain seq x y z
N MET A 1 23.60 11.81 -21.39
CA MET A 1 22.19 12.24 -21.61
C MET A 1 21.15 11.13 -21.44
N LYS A 2 21.45 9.84 -21.69
CA LYS A 2 20.49 8.73 -21.47
C LYS A 2 19.97 8.63 -20.03
N GLU A 3 20.80 8.94 -19.03
CA GLU A 3 20.38 8.92 -17.62
C GLU A 3 19.29 9.95 -17.32
N MET A 4 19.37 11.18 -17.84
CA MET A 4 18.32 12.20 -17.62
C MET A 4 16.96 11.78 -18.22
N GLN A 5 16.96 11.04 -19.33
CA GLN A 5 15.73 10.51 -19.92
C GLN A 5 15.09 9.44 -19.03
N VAL A 6 15.90 8.64 -18.32
CA VAL A 6 15.41 7.67 -17.34
C VAL A 6 14.77 8.39 -16.14
N TYR A 7 15.42 9.42 -15.59
CA TYR A 7 14.86 10.22 -14.49
C TYR A 7 13.54 10.89 -14.85
N SER A 8 13.44 11.49 -16.05
CA SER A 8 12.22 12.14 -16.51
C SER A 8 11.07 11.14 -16.68
N LYS A 9 11.33 9.92 -17.19
CA LYS A 9 10.31 8.86 -17.30
C LYS A 9 9.81 8.40 -15.93
N ILE A 10 10.72 8.22 -14.97
CA ILE A 10 10.37 7.87 -13.60
C ILE A 10 9.47 8.94 -12.99
N LEU A 11 9.85 10.21 -13.11
CA LEU A 11 9.08 11.33 -12.59
C LEU A 11 7.68 11.39 -13.22
N LEU A 12 7.60 11.26 -14.56
CA LEU A 12 6.33 11.30 -15.29
C LEU A 12 5.39 10.17 -14.86
N GLN A 13 5.92 8.95 -14.72
CA GLN A 13 5.13 7.81 -14.25
C GLN A 13 4.58 8.05 -12.85
N THR A 14 5.40 8.55 -11.94
CA THR A 14 4.95 8.82 -10.58
C THR A 14 3.92 9.95 -10.54
N CYS A 15 4.14 11.04 -11.28
CA CYS A 15 3.16 12.12 -11.39
C CYS A 15 1.82 11.62 -11.95
N PHE A 16 1.84 10.74 -12.94
CA PHE A 16 0.61 10.16 -13.50
C PHE A 16 -0.14 9.32 -12.45
N VAL A 17 0.56 8.44 -11.72
CA VAL A 17 -0.05 7.64 -10.64
C VAL A 17 -0.61 8.53 -9.54
N ASP A 18 0.13 9.58 -9.14
CA ASP A 18 -0.29 10.51 -8.10
C ASP A 18 -1.53 11.31 -8.53
N ILE A 19 -1.59 11.80 -9.77
CA ILE A 19 -2.78 12.51 -10.30
C ILE A 19 -4.01 11.58 -10.26
N VAL A 20 -3.89 10.36 -10.77
CA VAL A 20 -5.00 9.39 -10.75
C VAL A 20 -5.41 9.08 -9.30
N GLY A 21 -4.44 8.87 -8.41
CA GLY A 21 -4.69 8.60 -6.99
C GLY A 21 -5.41 9.76 -6.30
N ILE A 22 -4.99 11.00 -6.53
CA ILE A 22 -5.63 12.20 -6.00
C ILE A 22 -7.05 12.35 -6.53
N CYS A 23 -7.28 12.13 -7.83
CA CYS A 23 -8.62 12.18 -8.40
C CYS A 23 -9.55 11.17 -7.72
N VAL A 24 -9.11 9.92 -7.55
CA VAL A 24 -9.89 8.90 -6.86
C VAL A 24 -10.10 9.25 -5.38
N PHE A 25 -9.10 9.83 -4.71
CA PHE A 25 -9.19 10.27 -3.32
C PHE A 25 -10.18 11.41 -3.10
N VAL A 26 -10.16 12.43 -3.96
CA VAL A 26 -11.11 13.55 -3.87
C VAL A 26 -12.54 13.07 -4.10
N VAL A 27 -12.72 12.07 -4.95
CA VAL A 27 -14.04 11.49 -5.25
C VAL A 27 -14.56 10.64 -4.08
N SER A 28 -13.71 9.87 -3.39
CA SER A 28 -14.14 8.99 -2.30
C SER A 28 -14.11 9.64 -0.91
N GLN A 29 -13.07 10.39 -0.57
CA GLN A 29 -12.80 10.95 0.77
C GLN A 29 -13.14 9.98 1.91
N PRO A 30 -12.41 8.87 2.03
CA PRO A 30 -12.74 7.83 2.99
C PRO A 30 -12.43 8.30 4.42
N ALA A 31 -13.38 8.09 5.32
CA ALA A 31 -13.29 8.33 6.75
C ALA A 31 -13.41 7.01 7.51
N PHE A 32 -12.45 6.75 8.39
CA PHE A 32 -12.43 5.57 9.23
C PHE A 32 -13.14 5.85 10.54
N ILE A 33 -14.15 5.05 10.86
CA ILE A 33 -15.00 5.22 12.03
C ILE A 33 -15.12 3.86 12.74
N SER A 34 -15.31 3.87 14.05
CA SER A 34 -15.63 2.68 14.83
C SER A 34 -17.12 2.70 15.20
N ASP A 35 -17.89 1.74 14.70
CA ASP A 35 -19.31 1.53 15.03
C ASP A 35 -19.41 0.27 15.90
N ASN A 36 -19.63 0.45 17.22
CA ASN A 36 -19.72 -0.64 18.21
C ASN A 36 -18.52 -1.61 18.20
N GLY A 37 -17.31 -1.07 18.12
CA GLY A 37 -16.07 -1.87 18.06
C GLY A 37 -15.80 -2.51 16.70
N THR A 38 -16.65 -2.27 15.70
CA THR A 38 -16.43 -2.67 14.31
C THR A 38 -15.86 -1.50 13.52
N GLY A 39 -14.77 -1.71 12.79
CA GLY A 39 -14.24 -0.72 11.87
C GLY A 39 -15.18 -0.56 10.67
N ILE A 40 -15.58 0.66 10.37
CA ILE A 40 -16.30 1.00 9.16
C ILE A 40 -15.52 2.08 8.41
N VAL A 41 -15.62 2.05 7.08
CA VAL A 41 -15.13 3.14 6.25
C VAL A 41 -16.31 3.76 5.54
N TRP A 42 -16.46 5.04 5.78
CA TRP A 42 -17.51 5.86 5.22
C TRP A 42 -16.91 6.83 4.21
N ASP A 43 -17.49 6.92 3.03
CA ASP A 43 -17.12 7.92 2.03
C ASP A 43 -17.85 9.23 2.32
N TYR A 44 -17.11 10.34 2.47
CA TYR A 44 -17.66 11.69 2.54
C TYR A 44 -17.59 12.42 1.18
N GLY A 45 -16.85 11.86 0.22
CA GLY A 45 -16.66 12.46 -1.09
C GLY A 45 -17.90 12.38 -1.96
N LEU A 46 -17.81 12.81 -3.22
CA LEU A 46 -18.95 12.89 -4.15
C LEU A 46 -19.73 11.58 -4.36
N ILE A 47 -19.15 10.44 -3.96
CA ILE A 47 -19.75 9.11 -4.12
C ILE A 47 -20.67 8.69 -2.98
N HIS A 48 -20.79 9.50 -1.92
CA HIS A 48 -21.53 9.11 -0.72
C HIS A 48 -23.05 8.94 -0.96
N TYR A 49 -23.58 9.49 -2.04
CA TYR A 49 -24.98 9.29 -2.49
C TYR A 49 -25.16 8.08 -3.41
N LEU A 50 -24.08 7.41 -3.81
CA LEU A 50 -24.19 6.25 -4.69
C LEU A 50 -24.69 5.05 -3.89
N PRO A 51 -25.67 4.30 -4.40
CA PRO A 51 -26.05 3.05 -3.76
C PRO A 51 -24.93 2.03 -3.88
N ASN A 52 -24.89 1.09 -2.95
CA ASN A 52 -24.11 -0.13 -3.15
C ASN A 52 -24.63 -0.89 -4.39
N PRO A 53 -23.74 -1.48 -5.21
CA PRO A 53 -22.32 -1.75 -4.93
C PRO A 53 -21.34 -0.63 -5.36
N TRP A 54 -21.81 0.43 -6.01
CA TRP A 54 -20.94 1.41 -6.68
C TRP A 54 -20.05 2.17 -5.71
N GLN A 55 -20.60 2.59 -4.57
CA GLN A 55 -19.84 3.24 -3.53
C GLN A 55 -18.70 2.33 -3.03
N SER A 56 -19.01 1.07 -2.69
CA SER A 56 -17.99 0.11 -2.27
C SER A 56 -16.92 -0.10 -3.35
N ILE A 57 -17.29 -0.21 -4.63
CA ILE A 57 -16.32 -0.36 -5.73
C ILE A 57 -15.36 0.83 -5.81
N ILE A 58 -15.85 2.07 -5.71
CA ILE A 58 -15.00 3.26 -5.81
C ILE A 58 -14.11 3.39 -4.57
N LEU A 59 -14.61 3.06 -3.38
CA LEU A 59 -13.80 2.97 -2.18
C LEU A 59 -12.68 1.91 -2.32
N ARG A 60 -12.96 0.76 -2.93
CA ARG A 60 -11.92 -0.26 -3.22
C ARG A 60 -10.91 0.25 -4.22
N LEU A 61 -11.34 1.03 -5.21
CA LEU A 61 -10.44 1.69 -6.15
C LEU A 61 -9.51 2.67 -5.44
N ASN A 62 -10.01 3.42 -4.45
CA ASN A 62 -9.18 4.28 -3.60
C ASN A 62 -8.09 3.47 -2.87
N PHE A 63 -8.49 2.41 -2.18
CA PHE A 63 -7.59 1.52 -1.47
C PHE A 63 -6.59 0.80 -2.39
N PHE A 64 -7.01 0.48 -3.61
CA PHE A 64 -6.15 -0.06 -4.64
C PHE A 64 -5.10 0.97 -5.08
N MET A 65 -5.52 2.20 -5.40
CA MET A 65 -4.62 3.28 -5.81
C MET A 65 -3.58 3.61 -4.73
N GLY A 66 -3.98 3.67 -3.45
CA GLY A 66 -3.04 3.87 -2.35
C GLY A 66 -1.94 2.81 -2.29
N ARG A 67 -2.26 1.54 -2.57
CA ARG A 67 -1.27 0.45 -2.62
C ARG A 67 -0.47 0.44 -3.92
N VAL A 68 -1.07 0.86 -5.04
CA VAL A 68 -0.36 1.05 -6.31
C VAL A 68 0.72 2.10 -6.15
N THR A 69 0.51 3.19 -5.40
CA THR A 69 1.54 4.20 -5.14
C THR A 69 2.77 3.60 -4.46
N THR A 70 2.60 2.85 -3.36
CA THR A 70 3.74 2.21 -2.66
C THR A 70 4.43 1.17 -3.53
N SER A 71 3.66 0.36 -4.27
CA SER A 71 4.19 -0.67 -5.16
C SER A 71 4.90 -0.06 -6.38
N ASN A 72 4.40 1.06 -6.88
CA ASN A 72 5.06 1.83 -7.93
C ASN A 72 6.43 2.31 -7.45
N VAL A 73 6.51 2.90 -6.25
CA VAL A 73 7.79 3.31 -5.67
C VAL A 73 8.75 2.12 -5.51
N SER A 74 8.29 0.96 -5.04
CA SER A 74 9.15 -0.21 -4.89
C SER A 74 9.69 -0.71 -6.24
N THR A 75 8.88 -0.75 -7.30
CA THR A 75 9.35 -1.10 -8.66
C THR A 75 10.39 -0.11 -9.19
N LEU A 76 10.25 1.18 -8.89
CA LEU A 76 11.22 2.21 -9.27
C LEU A 76 12.57 2.01 -8.57
N PHE A 77 12.55 1.59 -7.30
CA PHE A 77 13.77 1.23 -6.58
C PHE A 77 14.45 -0.02 -7.15
N VAL A 78 13.68 -1.05 -7.50
CA VAL A 78 14.21 -2.27 -8.16
C VAL A 78 14.83 -1.92 -9.51
N TYR A 79 14.10 -1.16 -10.34
CA TYR A 79 14.58 -0.69 -11.63
C TYR A 79 15.90 0.08 -11.49
N ARG A 80 15.97 1.03 -10.56
CA ARG A 80 17.19 1.80 -10.29
C ARG A 80 18.33 0.94 -9.76
N TYR A 81 18.03 -0.05 -8.92
CA TYR A 81 19.04 -0.96 -8.38
C TYR A 81 19.74 -1.73 -9.51
N PHE A 82 18.97 -2.33 -10.41
CA PHE A 82 19.54 -3.06 -11.55
C PHE A 82 20.30 -2.14 -12.52
N ALA A 83 19.83 -0.91 -12.73
CA ALA A 83 20.48 0.04 -13.63
C ALA A 83 21.80 0.59 -13.04
N VAL A 84 21.80 0.99 -11.76
CA VAL A 84 22.95 1.65 -11.11
C VAL A 84 23.94 0.65 -10.55
N VAL A 85 23.48 -0.34 -9.77
CA VAL A 85 24.35 -1.26 -9.04
C VAL A 85 24.81 -2.41 -9.95
N ARG A 86 23.87 -3.01 -10.70
CA ARG A 86 24.16 -4.17 -11.56
C ARG A 86 24.55 -3.78 -12.99
N LYS A 87 24.38 -2.52 -13.39
CA LYS A 87 24.69 -1.99 -14.73
C LYS A 87 24.02 -2.81 -15.87
N VAL A 88 22.84 -3.35 -15.59
CA VAL A 88 22.05 -4.09 -16.59
C VAL A 88 21.39 -3.08 -17.53
N ASP A 89 21.39 -3.35 -18.84
CA ASP A 89 20.67 -2.52 -19.82
C ASP A 89 19.16 -2.74 -19.72
N ILE A 90 18.52 -2.03 -18.78
CA ILE A 90 17.08 -2.13 -18.56
C ILE A 90 16.34 -1.24 -19.54
N LYS A 91 15.65 -1.88 -20.48
CA LYS A 91 14.66 -1.24 -21.37
C LYS A 91 13.32 -1.02 -20.66
N PHE A 92 12.52 -0.06 -21.15
CA PHE A 92 11.19 0.27 -20.62
C PHE A 92 10.24 -0.93 -20.51
N LYS A 93 10.33 -1.91 -21.42
CA LYS A 93 9.55 -3.15 -21.35
C LYS A 93 9.72 -3.91 -20.03
N HIS A 94 10.91 -3.89 -19.43
CA HIS A 94 11.16 -4.56 -18.15
C HIS A 94 10.50 -3.81 -17.00
N GLN A 95 10.45 -2.48 -17.08
CA GLN A 95 9.73 -1.65 -16.12
C GLN A 95 8.22 -1.93 -16.18
N LEU A 96 7.65 -2.09 -17.38
CA LEU A 96 6.25 -2.52 -17.52
C LEU A 96 6.01 -3.90 -16.90
N ILE A 97 6.89 -4.88 -17.14
CA ILE A 97 6.78 -6.22 -16.53
C ILE A 97 6.81 -6.13 -15.00
N LEU A 98 7.70 -5.32 -14.42
CA LEU A 98 7.76 -5.11 -12.97
C LEU A 98 6.46 -4.49 -12.43
N ILE A 99 5.91 -3.49 -13.13
CA ILE A 99 4.64 -2.85 -12.76
C ILE A 99 3.50 -3.88 -12.81
N PHE A 100 3.36 -4.64 -13.90
CA PHE A 100 2.32 -5.66 -14.03
C PHE A 100 2.44 -6.75 -12.97
N GLY A 101 3.66 -7.21 -12.68
CA GLY A 101 3.92 -8.20 -11.63
C GLY A 101 3.47 -7.74 -10.25
N MET A 102 3.53 -6.42 -9.97
CA MET A 102 3.08 -5.86 -8.70
C MET A 102 1.60 -5.48 -8.70
N ILE A 103 0.98 -5.20 -9.86
CA ILE A 103 -0.45 -4.90 -9.98
C ILE A 103 -1.32 -6.15 -9.78
N ILE A 104 -0.91 -7.31 -10.30
CA ILE A 104 -1.69 -8.56 -10.19
C ILE A 104 -2.06 -8.92 -8.74
N PRO A 105 -1.12 -9.01 -7.78
CA PRO A 105 -1.47 -9.33 -6.39
C PRO A 105 -2.35 -8.25 -5.75
N LEU A 106 -2.24 -6.99 -6.17
CA LEU A 106 -3.13 -5.91 -5.71
C LEU A 106 -4.55 -6.04 -6.27
N LEU A 107 -4.71 -6.49 -7.52
CA LEU A 107 -6.01 -6.77 -8.11
C LEU A 107 -6.69 -7.93 -7.39
N ILE A 108 -5.96 -9.02 -7.13
CA ILE A 108 -6.45 -10.16 -6.34
C ILE A 108 -6.89 -9.68 -4.96
N LEU A 109 -6.05 -8.90 -4.28
CA LEU A 109 -6.40 -8.31 -2.98
C LEU A 109 -7.67 -7.45 -3.05
N SER A 110 -7.82 -6.64 -4.11
CA SER A 110 -8.99 -5.77 -4.29
C SER A 110 -10.28 -6.58 -4.42
N ILE A 111 -10.24 -7.68 -5.21
CA ILE A 111 -11.39 -8.60 -5.38
C ILE A 111 -11.72 -9.30 -4.07
N LEU A 112 -10.73 -9.86 -3.38
CA LEU A 112 -10.94 -10.52 -2.09
C LEU A 112 -11.47 -9.55 -1.03
N SER A 113 -10.95 -8.32 -1.02
CA SER A 113 -11.41 -7.24 -0.13
C SER A 113 -12.83 -6.80 -0.43
N TYR A 114 -13.23 -6.79 -1.70
CA TYR A 114 -14.62 -6.55 -2.06
C TYR A 114 -15.51 -7.65 -1.48
N ILE A 115 -15.18 -8.93 -1.69
CA ILE A 115 -15.98 -10.06 -1.19
C ILE A 115 -16.03 -10.08 0.36
N ALA A 116 -14.90 -9.90 1.02
CA ALA A 116 -14.78 -10.04 2.48
C ALA A 116 -15.49 -8.94 3.26
N TYR A 117 -15.45 -7.71 2.75
CA TYR A 117 -15.91 -6.53 3.48
C TYR A 117 -17.09 -5.84 2.81
N TYR A 118 -17.80 -6.53 1.91
CA TYR A 118 -19.03 -6.01 1.32
C TYR A 118 -20.09 -5.89 2.41
N PRO A 119 -20.68 -4.70 2.63
CA PRO A 119 -21.76 -4.54 3.59
C PRO A 119 -23.02 -5.28 3.11
N THR A 120 -23.65 -6.04 4.01
CA THR A 120 -24.97 -6.64 3.74
C THR A 120 -26.07 -5.59 3.89
N PRO A 121 -27.24 -5.74 3.26
CA PRO A 121 -28.35 -4.79 3.37
C PRO A 121 -28.75 -4.48 4.83
N GLU A 122 -28.66 -5.47 5.72
CA GLU A 122 -28.96 -5.30 7.15
C GLU A 122 -27.92 -4.46 7.91
N LYS A 123 -26.74 -4.24 7.35
CA LYS A 123 -25.58 -3.59 8.01
C LYS A 123 -24.96 -2.48 7.15
N GLU A 124 -25.69 -2.02 6.16
CA GLU A 124 -25.22 -1.03 5.20
C GLU A 124 -25.28 0.40 5.75
N HIS A 125 -26.05 0.62 6.82
CA HIS A 125 -26.16 1.90 7.51
C HIS A 125 -25.47 1.90 8.88
N LEU A 126 -25.25 3.10 9.41
CA LEU A 126 -24.75 3.29 10.78
C LEU A 126 -25.77 2.79 11.80
N THR A 127 -25.29 2.06 12.80
CA THR A 127 -26.14 1.56 13.89
C THR A 127 -25.99 2.38 15.17
N ASN A 128 -24.87 3.08 15.35
CA ASN A 128 -24.60 3.90 16.52
C ASN A 128 -24.85 5.40 16.26
N TYR A 129 -25.91 5.93 16.90
CA TYR A 129 -26.30 7.34 16.81
C TYR A 129 -25.38 8.30 17.58
N GLU A 130 -24.59 7.84 18.55
CA GLU A 130 -23.61 8.69 19.25
C GLU A 130 -22.45 9.02 18.32
N VAL A 131 -21.98 8.03 17.56
CA VAL A 131 -20.99 8.22 16.49
C VAL A 131 -21.51 9.22 15.46
N ALA A 132 -22.80 9.11 15.11
CA ALA A 132 -23.40 10.04 14.16
C ALA A 132 -23.43 11.49 14.69
N LYS A 133 -23.65 11.68 16.00
CA LYS A 133 -23.61 13.00 16.65
C LYS A 133 -22.20 13.57 16.72
N ILE A 134 -21.18 12.76 16.99
CA ILE A 134 -19.76 13.18 17.02
C ILE A 134 -19.34 13.70 15.63
N LEU A 135 -19.87 13.11 14.58
CA LEU A 135 -19.60 13.48 13.19
C LEU A 135 -20.54 14.60 12.69
N GLU A 136 -21.41 15.14 13.56
CA GLU A 136 -22.35 16.23 13.25
C GLU A 136 -23.27 15.95 12.06
N LEU A 137 -23.70 14.70 11.90
CA LEU A 137 -24.50 14.29 10.74
C LEU A 137 -25.98 14.57 10.98
N ASP A 138 -26.66 15.06 9.95
CA ASP A 138 -28.10 15.24 10.01
C ASP A 138 -28.85 13.91 9.89
N ASN A 139 -30.14 13.94 10.26
CA ASN A 139 -30.99 12.75 10.25
C ASN A 139 -31.21 12.16 8.84
N ASP A 140 -31.09 12.98 7.80
CA ASP A 140 -31.21 12.53 6.42
C ASP A 140 -29.98 11.70 6.03
N THR A 141 -28.80 12.20 6.39
CA THR A 141 -27.52 11.56 6.17
C THR A 141 -27.45 10.20 6.86
N ILE A 142 -27.86 10.13 8.13
CA ILE A 142 -27.84 8.87 8.90
C ILE A 142 -28.72 7.79 8.26
N LYS A 143 -29.87 8.19 7.69
CA LYS A 143 -30.86 7.25 7.13
C LYS A 143 -30.55 6.82 5.70
N ASN A 144 -29.98 7.72 4.89
CA ASN A 144 -29.83 7.51 3.46
C ASN A 144 -28.40 7.10 3.07
N TYR A 145 -27.40 7.34 3.92
CA TYR A 145 -26.01 7.11 3.54
C TYR A 145 -25.59 5.68 3.82
N VAL A 146 -24.89 5.13 2.85
CA VAL A 146 -24.45 3.75 2.87
C VAL A 146 -22.97 3.69 3.23
N ILE A 147 -22.59 2.67 3.98
CA ILE A 147 -21.21 2.37 4.35
C ILE A 147 -20.53 1.72 3.14
N GLY A 148 -19.30 2.13 2.82
CA GLY A 148 -18.54 1.55 1.71
C GLY A 148 -17.79 0.26 2.09
N LEU A 149 -17.41 0.12 3.36
CA LEU A 149 -16.69 -1.04 3.91
C LEU A 149 -17.05 -1.23 5.38
N ARG A 150 -17.40 -2.47 5.77
CA ARG A 150 -17.53 -2.87 7.17
C ARG A 150 -16.56 -4.02 7.44
N THR A 151 -15.70 -3.89 8.44
CA THR A 151 -14.70 -4.91 8.76
C THR A 151 -15.41 -6.15 9.29
N GLY A 152 -15.15 -7.31 8.70
CA GLY A 152 -15.56 -8.60 9.23
C GLY A 152 -14.49 -9.19 10.15
N THR A 153 -14.89 -10.16 10.97
CA THR A 153 -14.00 -10.99 11.80
C THR A 153 -13.86 -12.41 11.28
N ASP A 154 -14.42 -12.70 10.12
CA ASP A 154 -14.36 -14.00 9.45
C ASP A 154 -12.97 -14.29 8.87
N ASP A 155 -12.73 -15.57 8.54
CA ASP A 155 -11.44 -16.04 8.04
C ASP A 155 -11.00 -15.32 6.76
N LEU A 156 -11.94 -14.99 5.88
CA LEU A 156 -11.63 -14.30 4.63
C LEU A 156 -11.24 -12.83 4.88
N SER A 157 -11.93 -12.16 5.80
CA SER A 157 -11.57 -10.83 6.29
C SER A 157 -10.17 -10.80 6.93
N ASN A 158 -9.86 -11.78 7.77
CA ASN A 158 -8.54 -11.89 8.41
C ASN A 158 -7.44 -12.19 7.39
N PHE A 159 -7.68 -13.12 6.47
CA PHE A 159 -6.77 -13.44 5.37
C PHE A 159 -6.48 -12.20 4.51
N THR A 160 -7.51 -11.46 4.13
CA THR A 160 -7.39 -10.28 3.28
C THR A 160 -6.58 -9.17 3.96
N GLY A 161 -6.85 -8.92 5.25
CA GLY A 161 -6.09 -7.94 6.03
C GLY A 161 -4.61 -8.30 6.16
N ASN A 162 -4.34 -9.58 6.45
CA ASN A 162 -2.97 -10.10 6.52
C ASN A 162 -2.26 -10.04 5.16
N PHE A 163 -2.93 -10.46 4.08
CA PHE A 163 -2.37 -10.41 2.73
C PHE A 163 -2.02 -8.96 2.32
N ALA A 164 -2.89 -8.00 2.64
CA ALA A 164 -2.60 -6.57 2.43
C ALA A 164 -1.35 -6.11 3.19
N SER A 165 -1.22 -6.48 4.46
CA SER A 165 -0.06 -6.13 5.28
C SER A 165 1.22 -6.78 4.77
N ALA A 166 1.19 -8.05 4.38
CA ALA A 166 2.33 -8.75 3.82
C ALA A 166 2.86 -8.06 2.56
N LEU A 167 1.98 -7.67 1.63
CA LEU A 167 2.36 -6.94 0.41
C LEU A 167 3.01 -5.59 0.74
N ASN A 168 2.47 -4.85 1.71
CA ASN A 168 3.05 -3.60 2.17
C ASN A 168 4.45 -3.80 2.78
N ILE A 169 4.61 -4.80 3.66
CA ILE A 169 5.90 -5.13 4.27
C ILE A 169 6.93 -5.47 3.20
N ILE A 170 6.58 -6.32 2.24
CA ILE A 170 7.45 -6.69 1.11
C ILE A 170 7.89 -5.44 0.33
N ASN A 171 6.96 -4.53 0.03
CA ASN A 171 7.27 -3.28 -0.66
C ASN A 171 8.28 -2.43 0.12
N TYR A 172 8.09 -2.24 1.43
CA TYR A 172 9.02 -1.45 2.24
C TYR A 172 10.39 -2.13 2.38
N ILE A 173 10.44 -3.46 2.51
CA ILE A 173 11.71 -4.21 2.50
C ILE A 173 12.46 -3.96 1.19
N ILE A 174 11.77 -4.03 0.05
CA ILE A 174 12.36 -3.76 -1.27
C ILE A 174 12.90 -2.32 -1.34
N ILE A 175 12.11 -1.34 -0.92
CA ILE A 175 12.50 0.08 -0.93
C ILE A 175 13.75 0.30 -0.08
N ILE A 176 13.77 -0.23 1.15
CA ILE A 176 14.90 -0.09 2.08
C ILE A 176 16.14 -0.79 1.52
N PHE A 177 16.03 -2.06 1.13
CA PHE A 177 17.16 -2.84 0.62
C PHE A 177 17.77 -2.23 -0.64
N CYS A 178 16.94 -1.93 -1.65
CA CYS A 178 17.40 -1.32 -2.89
C CYS A 178 17.93 0.10 -2.65
N GLY A 179 17.24 0.87 -1.82
CA GLY A 179 17.63 2.24 -1.46
C GLY A 179 19.02 2.30 -0.83
N ILE A 180 19.27 1.48 0.20
CA ILE A 180 20.57 1.39 0.87
C ILE A 180 21.64 0.94 -0.13
N SER A 181 21.37 -0.11 -0.92
CA SER A 181 22.32 -0.65 -1.89
C SER A 181 22.73 0.37 -2.95
N ILE A 182 21.77 1.15 -3.47
CA ILE A 182 22.05 2.23 -4.44
C ILE A 182 22.91 3.31 -3.78
N GLN A 183 22.55 3.76 -2.57
CA GLN A 183 23.30 4.82 -1.88
C GLN A 183 24.74 4.41 -1.59
N ILE A 184 24.96 3.18 -1.12
CA ILE A 184 26.31 2.63 -0.89
C ILE A 184 27.10 2.58 -2.20
N HIS A 185 26.49 2.10 -3.29
CA HIS A 185 27.17 2.00 -4.58
C HIS A 185 27.59 3.37 -5.11
N VAL A 186 26.66 4.33 -5.13
CA VAL A 186 26.91 5.70 -5.57
C VAL A 186 27.99 6.36 -4.71
N TYR A 187 27.93 6.22 -3.38
CA TYR A 187 28.94 6.79 -2.49
C TYR A 187 30.35 6.24 -2.74
N ARG A 188 30.46 4.93 -2.99
CA ARG A 188 31.76 4.27 -3.21
C ARG A 188 32.36 4.54 -4.60
N HIS A 189 31.53 4.56 -5.65
CA HIS A 189 32.00 4.55 -7.03
C HIS A 189 31.87 5.89 -7.77
N CYS A 190 31.05 6.83 -7.29
CA CYS A 190 30.88 8.15 -7.92
C CYS A 190 31.72 9.20 -7.19
N LYS A 191 33.05 9.14 -7.37
CA LYS A 191 34.02 10.14 -6.85
C LYS A 191 34.41 11.14 -7.96
N GLY A 192 34.56 12.42 -7.63
CA GLY A 192 34.97 13.48 -8.55
C GLY A 192 33.91 14.58 -8.79
N VAL A 193 34.35 15.74 -9.30
CA VAL A 193 33.52 16.94 -9.50
C VAL A 193 32.38 16.69 -10.51
N GLU A 194 32.67 15.98 -11.60
CA GLU A 194 31.68 15.68 -12.65
C GLU A 194 30.61 14.68 -12.18
N MET A 195 30.99 13.72 -11.33
CA MET A 195 30.09 12.71 -10.74
C MET A 195 29.27 13.25 -9.54
N THR A 196 29.59 14.44 -9.05
CA THR A 196 28.87 15.07 -7.95
C THR A 196 27.43 15.40 -8.34
N ARG A 197 27.19 15.77 -9.60
CA ARG A 197 25.84 16.01 -10.13
C ARG A 197 24.98 14.76 -10.11
N LEU A 198 25.52 13.63 -10.57
CA LEU A 198 24.81 12.34 -10.59
C LEU A 198 24.48 11.84 -9.18
N ARG A 199 25.41 12.04 -8.23
CA ARG A 199 25.20 11.74 -6.81
C ARG A 199 24.06 12.58 -6.22
N ASN A 200 24.06 13.89 -6.48
CA ASN A 200 23.03 14.80 -5.97
C ASN A 200 21.65 14.47 -6.56
N MET A 201 21.56 14.18 -7.86
CA MET A 201 20.31 13.75 -8.51
C MET A 201 19.78 12.43 -7.92
N ASN A 202 20.64 11.43 -7.71
CA ASN A 202 20.25 10.16 -7.09
C ASN A 202 19.74 10.36 -5.67
N LYS A 203 20.40 11.23 -4.89
CA LYS A 203 19.99 11.57 -3.52
C LYS A 203 18.63 12.25 -3.50
N GLN A 204 18.44 13.28 -4.33
CA GLN A 204 17.16 13.99 -4.42
C GLN A 204 16.02 13.06 -4.85
N LEU A 205 16.22 12.24 -5.89
CA LEU A 205 15.19 11.29 -6.32
C LEU A 205 14.86 10.28 -5.21
N SER A 206 15.86 9.73 -4.53
CA SER A 206 15.62 8.80 -3.42
C SER A 206 14.82 9.45 -2.28
N ILE A 207 15.10 10.71 -1.95
CA ILE A 207 14.33 11.45 -0.92
C ILE A 207 12.87 11.60 -1.36
N VAL A 208 12.62 12.03 -2.59
CA VAL A 208 11.26 12.21 -3.13
C VAL A 208 10.49 10.89 -3.11
N LEU A 209 11.08 9.81 -3.62
CA LEU A 209 10.44 8.49 -3.67
C LEU A 209 10.16 7.94 -2.26
N VAL A 210 11.08 8.12 -1.31
CA VAL A 210 10.87 7.70 0.09
C VAL A 210 9.76 8.54 0.72
N ALA A 211 9.74 9.86 0.51
CA ALA A 211 8.67 10.72 1.02
C ALA A 211 7.29 10.28 0.49
N GLN A 212 7.21 9.93 -0.80
CA GLN A 212 6.00 9.38 -1.41
C GLN A 212 5.59 8.03 -0.81
N ALA A 213 6.55 7.17 -0.44
CA ALA A 213 6.24 5.91 0.23
C ALA A 213 5.84 6.07 1.70
N ILE A 214 6.29 7.13 2.39
CA ILE A 214 5.94 7.40 3.79
C ILE A 214 4.48 7.84 3.96
N LEU A 215 3.93 8.57 3.00
CA LEU A 215 2.55 9.06 3.08
C LEU A 215 1.52 7.91 3.26
N PRO A 216 1.51 6.86 2.40
CA PRO A 216 0.68 5.68 2.63
C PRO A 216 1.05 4.86 3.87
N LEU A 217 2.30 4.96 4.35
CA LEU A 217 2.72 4.30 5.60
C LEU A 217 2.01 4.92 6.80
N MET A 218 1.99 6.25 6.88
CA MET A 218 1.37 6.98 7.99
C MET A 218 -0.12 6.67 8.11
N THR A 219 -0.83 6.58 6.98
CA THR A 219 -2.27 6.25 6.97
C THR A 219 -2.56 4.79 7.33
N ASN A 220 -1.61 3.88 7.13
CA ASN A 220 -1.78 2.44 7.39
C ASN A 220 -0.98 1.94 8.60
N LEU A 221 -0.35 2.85 9.35
CA LEU A 221 0.60 2.52 10.40
C LEU A 221 -0.03 1.65 11.49
N THR A 222 -1.26 1.98 11.89
CA THR A 222 -2.03 1.26 12.90
C THR A 222 -2.32 -0.18 12.47
N ASN A 223 -2.74 -0.38 11.21
CA ASN A 223 -2.99 -1.70 10.63
C ASN A 223 -1.69 -2.51 10.48
N LEU A 224 -0.59 -1.83 10.14
CA LEU A 224 0.71 -2.46 10.04
C LEU A 224 1.18 -2.96 11.41
N PHE A 225 1.11 -2.16 12.47
CA PHE A 225 1.54 -2.56 13.81
C PHE A 225 0.64 -3.64 14.43
N GLY A 226 -0.68 -3.57 14.21
CA GLY A 226 -1.60 -4.64 14.64
C GLY A 226 -1.22 -5.98 14.02
N ASN A 227 -0.99 -6.01 12.72
CA ASN A 227 -0.65 -7.25 12.00
C ASN A 227 0.82 -7.67 12.20
N LEU A 228 1.75 -6.75 12.39
CA LEU A 228 3.17 -7.06 12.67
C LEU A 228 3.31 -7.80 14.00
N THR A 229 2.53 -7.41 15.01
CA THR A 229 2.46 -8.12 16.28
C THR A 229 1.99 -9.56 16.06
N PHE A 230 0.96 -9.77 15.25
CA PHE A 230 0.50 -11.11 14.86
C PHE A 230 1.58 -11.91 14.11
N TYR A 231 2.29 -11.31 13.15
CA TYR A 231 3.37 -11.98 12.42
C TYR A 231 4.55 -12.35 13.33
N LEU A 232 4.94 -11.48 14.26
CA LEU A 232 6.01 -11.76 15.22
C LEU A 232 5.60 -12.88 16.20
N ILE A 233 4.33 -12.91 16.61
CA ILE A 233 3.75 -14.01 17.41
C ILE A 233 3.80 -15.31 16.60
N CYS A 234 3.29 -15.33 15.36
CA CYS A 234 3.34 -16.51 14.50
C CYS A 234 4.79 -16.99 14.25
N LEU A 235 5.74 -16.08 14.00
CA LEU A 235 7.16 -16.41 13.86
C LEU A 235 7.73 -17.02 15.15
N ALA A 236 7.38 -16.49 16.33
CA ALA A 236 7.76 -17.05 17.61
C ALA A 236 7.17 -18.46 17.83
N TYR A 237 5.90 -18.66 17.45
CA TYR A 237 5.21 -19.95 17.51
C TYR A 237 5.69 -20.97 16.47
N ILE A 238 6.25 -20.54 15.34
CA ILE A 238 6.88 -21.42 14.35
C ILE A 238 8.33 -21.75 14.76
N HIS A 239 9.04 -20.81 15.38
CA HIS A 239 10.39 -21.05 15.90
C HIS A 239 10.44 -22.12 16.99
N HIS A 240 9.41 -22.17 17.85
CA HIS A 240 9.34 -23.13 18.95
C HIS A 240 9.35 -24.60 18.44
N PRO A 241 8.43 -25.07 17.58
CA PRO A 241 8.46 -26.44 17.04
C PRO A 241 9.62 -26.68 16.06
N LEU A 242 10.13 -25.67 15.36
CA LEU A 242 11.29 -25.84 14.46
C LEU A 242 12.58 -26.15 15.25
N GLN A 243 12.75 -25.57 16.44
CA GLN A 243 13.84 -25.91 17.35
C GLN A 243 13.73 -27.34 17.88
N TYR A 244 12.51 -27.81 18.22
CA TYR A 244 12.29 -29.21 18.61
C TYR A 244 12.49 -30.18 17.45
N PHE A 245 12.04 -29.83 16.24
CA PHE A 245 12.23 -30.66 15.06
C PHE A 245 13.72 -30.77 14.66
N LEU A 246 14.46 -29.66 14.69
CA LEU A 246 15.91 -29.67 14.45
C LEU A 246 16.68 -30.41 15.54
N ALA A 247 16.26 -30.33 16.80
CA ALA A 247 16.84 -31.12 17.90
C ALA A 247 16.53 -32.63 17.76
N LEU A 248 15.34 -32.99 17.27
CA LEU A 248 14.96 -34.38 17.01
C LEU A 248 15.74 -34.97 15.82
N VAL A 249 15.95 -34.17 14.77
CA VAL A 249 16.74 -34.55 13.59
C VAL A 249 18.23 -34.65 13.90
N TRP A 250 18.73 -33.97 14.92
CA TRP A 250 20.13 -34.08 15.37
C TRP A 250 20.40 -35.31 16.25
N HIS A 251 19.35 -35.93 16.80
CA HIS A 251 19.43 -37.11 17.67
C HIS A 251 19.02 -38.44 17.00
N LEU A 252 18.75 -38.42 15.69
CA LEU A 252 18.57 -39.59 14.82
C LEU A 252 19.79 -39.73 13.90
#